data_AF-A0A6I7Q747-F1
#
_entry.id   AF-A0A6I7Q747-F1
#
_cell.length_a   1.000
_cell.length_b   1.000
_cell.length_c   1.000
_cell.angle_alpha   90.00
_cell.angle_beta   90.00
_cell.angle_gamma   90.00
#
_symmetry.space_group_name_H-M   'P 1'
#
loop_
_entity.id
_entity.type
_entity.pdbx_description
1 polymer ?
#
loop_
_entity_poly.entity_id
_entity_poly.type
_entity_poly.pdbx_seq_one_letter_code
_entity_poly.pdbx_strand_id
1 'polypeptide(L)'
;SLFTGDAGQGESNIRRWIIENDWLEAIVALPLNLFYNTGIATYVWVLSNRKPAHRKGQVQLIDASQWFKPLRKNLGKKNCELSPEDIERISRSFLDFQETPESKIFPNAAFGYWKVTVERPLRLHSQLTLKAIETLRFTSGDEDIRATLYEEFGDDLFTRFAKVSTALEQRLAEWGSDEDEDDDEAEGGTRKGVPEKKRKKLLDPKTWERDGRLVEVATKLRAALGEALFEDHNLFRDRVEAALKRAGIKLAAADRKQILKAVSWRDESAPPVIAKVHKPGKAKPDPLHGPFPLPSTAGRGIGGEGFVVEYEPDADLRDTEQVPLLEDGGPENDGILAFIRREVLPYTPDAWIKAEATRIGYEVSFTRHFYQPQPLRTLEEISADILAIEKEAEGLLDGLLKGSH
;
A
#
# COMPACT_ATOMS: atom_id res chain seq x y z
N SER A 1 -14.57 5.02 -16.37
CA SER A 1 -13.88 3.80 -15.90
C SER A 1 -14.68 3.17 -14.77
N LEU A 2 -14.83 1.83 -14.75
CA LEU A 2 -15.70 1.11 -13.80
C LEU A 2 -15.06 0.84 -12.43
N PHE A 3 -13.73 0.79 -12.37
CA PHE A 3 -12.96 0.33 -11.20
C PHE A 3 -11.75 1.22 -10.90
N THR A 4 -11.47 2.26 -11.70
CA THR A 4 -10.37 3.19 -11.38
C THR A 4 -10.80 4.22 -10.36
N GLY A 5 -9.83 4.71 -9.58
CA GLY A 5 -10.05 5.66 -8.50
C GLY A 5 -10.35 4.91 -7.20
N ASP A 6 -9.50 5.16 -6.22
CA ASP A 6 -9.58 4.56 -4.89
C ASP A 6 -10.76 5.13 -4.08
N ALA A 7 -11.12 4.48 -2.98
CA ALA A 7 -12.14 4.97 -2.07
C ALA A 7 -11.84 6.41 -1.60
N GLY A 8 -12.81 7.31 -1.76
CA GLY A 8 -12.65 8.74 -1.46
C GLY A 8 -12.03 9.58 -2.60
N GLN A 9 -11.55 8.98 -3.69
CA GLN A 9 -11.09 9.71 -4.88
C GLN A 9 -12.24 10.09 -5.82
N GLY A 10 -11.97 11.00 -6.77
CA GLY A 10 -12.97 11.61 -7.64
C GLY A 10 -13.82 10.61 -8.43
N GLU A 11 -13.19 9.65 -9.11
CA GLU A 11 -13.89 8.68 -9.95
C GLU A 11 -14.80 7.77 -9.13
N SER A 12 -14.33 7.28 -7.98
CA SER A 12 -15.15 6.48 -7.06
C SER A 12 -16.32 7.29 -6.50
N ASN A 13 -16.08 8.55 -6.13
CA ASN A 13 -17.14 9.41 -5.58
C ASN A 13 -18.20 9.77 -6.62
N ILE A 14 -17.84 9.95 -7.88
CA ILE A 14 -18.81 10.17 -8.97
C ILE A 14 -19.68 8.93 -9.15
N ARG A 15 -19.08 7.72 -9.20
CA ARG A 15 -19.84 6.46 -9.30
C ARG A 15 -20.77 6.29 -8.11
N ARG A 16 -20.25 6.49 -6.89
CA ARG A 16 -21.01 6.49 -5.64
C ARG A 16 -22.23 7.40 -5.77
N TRP A 17 -22.03 8.65 -6.17
CA TRP A 17 -23.12 9.62 -6.28
C TRP A 17 -24.19 9.16 -7.28
N ILE A 18 -23.81 8.67 -8.47
CA ILE A 18 -24.77 8.18 -9.47
C ILE A 18 -25.57 6.98 -8.94
N ILE A 19 -24.91 6.05 -8.25
CA ILE A 19 -25.52 4.81 -7.76
C ILE A 19 -26.39 5.07 -6.53
N GLU A 20 -25.92 5.86 -5.56
CA GLU A 20 -26.69 6.23 -4.37
C GLU A 20 -27.92 7.07 -4.69
N ASN A 21 -27.86 7.93 -5.73
CA ASN A 21 -29.02 8.66 -6.23
C ASN A 21 -29.98 7.80 -7.08
N ASP A 22 -29.67 6.51 -7.26
CA ASP A 22 -30.46 5.56 -8.04
C ASP A 22 -30.59 5.96 -9.53
N TRP A 23 -29.55 6.52 -10.13
CA TRP A 23 -29.57 6.97 -11.53
C TRP A 23 -28.99 5.96 -12.51
N LEU A 24 -28.19 5.00 -12.05
CA LEU A 24 -27.62 3.95 -12.89
C LEU A 24 -28.64 2.83 -13.10
N GLU A 25 -29.18 2.66 -14.30
CA GLU A 25 -30.09 1.54 -14.60
C GLU A 25 -29.35 0.28 -15.03
N ALA A 26 -28.37 0.42 -15.93
CA ALA A 26 -27.60 -0.72 -16.40
C ALA A 26 -26.19 -0.34 -16.84
N ILE A 27 -25.31 -1.34 -16.84
CA ILE A 27 -24.02 -1.28 -17.53
C ILE A 27 -23.94 -2.48 -18.46
N VAL A 28 -23.60 -2.22 -19.73
CA VAL A 28 -23.39 -3.27 -20.73
C VAL A 28 -21.89 -3.35 -21.04
N ALA A 29 -21.26 -4.49 -20.78
CA ALA A 29 -19.90 -4.78 -21.22
C ALA A 29 -19.91 -5.18 -22.70
N LEU A 30 -19.12 -4.49 -23.51
CA LEU A 30 -19.03 -4.74 -24.95
C LEU A 30 -17.83 -5.62 -25.30
N PRO A 31 -17.82 -6.24 -26.51
CA PRO A 31 -16.68 -6.98 -27.01
C PRO A 31 -15.39 -6.15 -27.00
N LEU A 32 -14.27 -6.82 -26.68
CA LEU A 32 -12.95 -6.23 -26.87
C LEU A 32 -12.70 -5.96 -28.35
N ASN A 33 -11.83 -5.00 -28.65
CA ASN A 33 -11.42 -4.69 -30.03
C ASN A 33 -12.60 -4.32 -30.96
N LEU A 34 -13.66 -3.74 -30.40
CA LEU A 34 -14.78 -3.20 -31.19
C LEU A 34 -14.43 -1.88 -31.89
N PHE A 35 -13.41 -1.16 -31.41
CA PHE A 35 -12.99 0.15 -31.93
C PHE A 35 -11.57 0.12 -32.52
N TYR A 36 -11.32 0.98 -33.51
CA TYR A 36 -10.07 1.00 -34.31
C TYR A 36 -8.79 1.15 -33.50
N ASN A 37 -8.80 2.03 -32.50
CA ASN A 37 -7.57 2.54 -31.86
C ASN A 37 -7.33 2.00 -30.45
N THR A 38 -8.23 1.17 -29.92
CA THR A 38 -8.13 0.69 -28.53
C THR A 38 -8.63 -0.74 -28.40
N GLY A 39 -7.86 -1.56 -27.68
CA GLY A 39 -8.25 -2.90 -27.25
C GLY A 39 -8.72 -2.93 -25.79
N ILE A 40 -8.98 -1.76 -25.20
CA ILE A 40 -9.48 -1.66 -23.82
C ILE A 40 -10.95 -2.09 -23.80
N ALA A 41 -11.37 -2.73 -22.70
CA ALA A 41 -12.77 -3.04 -22.44
C ALA A 41 -13.64 -1.78 -22.47
N THR A 42 -14.74 -1.84 -23.22
CA THR A 42 -15.67 -0.72 -23.37
C THR A 42 -17.04 -1.06 -22.79
N TYR A 43 -17.72 -0.04 -22.28
CA TYR A 43 -18.96 -0.20 -21.55
C TYR A 43 -19.97 0.87 -21.95
N VAL A 44 -21.25 0.49 -22.04
CA VAL A 44 -22.35 1.43 -22.18
C VAL A 44 -22.99 1.63 -20.81
N TRP A 45 -23.05 2.87 -20.35
CA TRP A 45 -23.75 3.25 -19.12
C TRP A 45 -25.15 3.73 -19.47
N VAL A 46 -26.17 3.06 -18.94
CA VAL A 46 -27.56 3.47 -19.10
C VAL A 46 -27.99 4.20 -17.84
N LEU A 47 -28.23 5.50 -17.97
CA LEU A 47 -28.60 6.38 -16.86
C LEU A 47 -30.03 6.90 -17.02
N SER A 48 -30.78 6.94 -15.93
CA SER A 48 -32.15 7.45 -15.86
C SER A 48 -32.44 7.97 -14.46
N ASN A 49 -32.92 9.21 -14.36
CA ASN A 49 -33.43 9.77 -13.11
C ASN A 49 -34.93 9.46 -12.88
N ARG A 50 -35.52 8.58 -13.71
CA ARG A 50 -36.95 8.21 -13.67
C ARG A 50 -37.12 6.70 -13.87
N LYS A 51 -36.45 5.92 -13.02
CA LYS A 51 -36.55 4.46 -13.05
C LYS A 51 -38.01 3.98 -12.86
N PRO A 52 -38.49 3.03 -13.67
CA PRO A 52 -39.74 2.32 -13.40
C PRO A 52 -39.74 1.69 -12.02
N ALA A 53 -40.92 1.52 -11.40
CA ALA A 53 -41.03 1.04 -10.02
C ALA A 53 -40.31 -0.30 -9.77
N HIS A 54 -40.33 -1.21 -10.74
CA HIS A 54 -39.69 -2.52 -10.65
C HIS A 54 -38.15 -2.50 -10.78
N ARG A 55 -37.53 -1.35 -11.07
CA ARG A 55 -36.07 -1.17 -11.21
C ARG A 55 -35.44 -0.28 -10.14
N LYS A 56 -36.26 0.35 -9.29
CA LYS A 56 -35.77 1.27 -8.28
C LYS A 56 -34.87 0.55 -7.29
N GLY A 57 -33.72 1.17 -6.97
CA GLY A 57 -32.71 0.61 -6.08
C GLY A 57 -31.89 -0.53 -6.68
N GLN A 58 -32.05 -0.83 -7.97
CA GLN A 58 -31.39 -1.93 -8.66
C GLN A 58 -30.61 -1.45 -9.89
N VAL A 59 -29.55 -2.19 -10.21
CA VAL A 59 -28.72 -2.02 -11.41
C VAL A 59 -28.59 -3.36 -12.11
N GLN A 60 -28.75 -3.38 -13.43
CA GLN A 60 -28.51 -4.54 -14.26
C GLN A 60 -27.11 -4.49 -14.88
N LEU A 61 -26.31 -5.52 -14.69
CA LEU A 61 -25.07 -5.72 -15.46
C LEU A 61 -25.35 -6.70 -16.59
N ILE A 62 -24.94 -6.35 -17.81
CA ILE A 62 -25.12 -7.20 -19.01
C ILE A 62 -23.74 -7.47 -19.62
N ASP A 63 -23.32 -8.72 -19.66
CA ASP A 63 -22.08 -9.13 -20.32
C ASP A 63 -22.33 -9.52 -21.78
N ALA A 64 -22.16 -8.55 -22.68
CA ALA A 64 -22.22 -8.75 -24.12
C ALA A 64 -20.83 -8.92 -24.75
N SER A 65 -19.79 -9.21 -23.95
CA SER A 65 -18.40 -9.29 -24.43
C SER A 65 -18.18 -10.37 -25.49
N GLN A 66 -19.02 -11.42 -25.50
CA GLN A 66 -18.97 -12.53 -26.44
C GLN A 66 -19.98 -12.40 -27.59
N TRP A 67 -20.74 -11.30 -27.68
CA TRP A 67 -21.77 -11.11 -28.69
C TRP A 67 -21.23 -10.24 -29.81
N PHE A 68 -20.64 -10.87 -30.83
CA PHE A 68 -20.09 -10.16 -31.99
C PHE A 68 -19.94 -11.09 -33.19
N LYS A 69 -19.79 -10.47 -34.36
CA LYS A 69 -19.27 -11.14 -35.57
C LYS A 69 -17.84 -10.69 -35.83
N PRO A 70 -16.92 -11.62 -36.18
CA PRO A 70 -15.57 -11.24 -36.57
C PRO A 70 -15.59 -10.48 -37.91
N LEU A 71 -14.70 -9.51 -38.05
CA LEU A 71 -14.51 -8.81 -39.31
C LEU A 71 -13.79 -9.71 -40.32
N ARG A 72 -14.17 -9.60 -41.60
CA ARG A 72 -13.45 -10.28 -42.69
C ARG A 72 -12.00 -9.81 -42.83
N LYS A 73 -11.74 -8.53 -42.53
CA LYS A 73 -10.40 -7.94 -42.52
C LYS A 73 -10.31 -7.00 -41.32
N ASN A 74 -9.29 -7.21 -40.49
CA ASN A 74 -9.05 -6.36 -39.33
C ASN A 74 -8.73 -4.92 -39.77
N LEU A 75 -9.19 -3.95 -38.99
CA LEU A 75 -8.95 -2.54 -39.20
C LEU A 75 -8.17 -1.99 -38.01
N GLY A 76 -6.84 -2.07 -38.08
CA GLY A 76 -5.98 -1.79 -36.94
C GLY A 76 -6.21 -2.80 -35.82
N LYS A 77 -6.54 -2.33 -34.62
CA LYS A 77 -6.91 -3.22 -33.50
C LYS A 77 -8.34 -3.75 -33.61
N LYS A 78 -9.20 -3.13 -34.42
CA LYS A 78 -10.58 -3.57 -34.57
C LYS A 78 -10.65 -4.89 -35.33
N ASN A 79 -11.25 -5.91 -34.72
CA ASN A 79 -11.39 -7.24 -35.31
C ASN A 79 -12.81 -7.81 -35.25
N CYS A 80 -13.76 -7.10 -34.63
CA CYS A 80 -15.15 -7.52 -34.52
C CYS A 80 -16.13 -6.36 -34.71
N GLU A 81 -17.39 -6.71 -34.93
CA GLU A 81 -18.53 -5.79 -34.98
C GLU A 81 -19.78 -6.40 -34.34
N LEU A 82 -20.67 -5.54 -33.84
CA LEU A 82 -22.00 -5.95 -33.40
C LEU A 82 -22.92 -6.04 -34.61
N SER A 83 -23.53 -7.20 -34.82
CA SER A 83 -24.57 -7.36 -35.83
C SER A 83 -25.91 -6.78 -35.37
N PRO A 84 -26.87 -6.53 -36.28
CA PRO A 84 -28.22 -6.12 -35.88
C PRO A 84 -28.86 -7.08 -34.88
N GLU A 85 -28.61 -8.38 -35.03
CA GLU A 85 -29.09 -9.41 -34.11
C GLU A 85 -28.46 -9.29 -32.71
N ASP A 86 -27.15 -8.97 -32.63
CA ASP A 86 -26.47 -8.74 -31.35
C ASP A 86 -27.02 -7.50 -30.65
N ILE A 87 -27.27 -6.42 -31.40
CA ILE A 87 -27.85 -5.17 -30.87
C ILE A 87 -29.27 -5.42 -30.34
N GLU A 88 -30.08 -6.18 -31.06
CA GLU A 88 -31.42 -6.56 -30.61
C GLU A 88 -31.35 -7.42 -29.35
N ARG A 89 -30.41 -8.38 -29.28
CA ARG A 89 -30.20 -9.22 -28.10
C ARG A 89 -29.80 -8.39 -26.87
N ILE A 90 -28.92 -7.41 -27.00
CA ILE A 90 -28.55 -6.48 -25.91
C ILE A 90 -29.78 -5.69 -25.47
N SER A 91 -30.51 -5.11 -26.43
CA SER A 91 -31.68 -4.28 -26.15
C SER A 91 -32.77 -5.07 -25.44
N ARG A 92 -33.01 -6.31 -25.88
CA ARG A 92 -33.97 -7.22 -25.27
C ARG A 92 -33.54 -7.62 -23.85
N SER A 93 -32.28 -8.01 -23.68
CA SER A 93 -31.74 -8.36 -22.35
C SER A 93 -31.90 -7.20 -21.37
N PHE A 94 -31.63 -5.97 -21.82
CA PHE A 94 -31.92 -4.78 -21.04
C PHE A 94 -33.42 -4.66 -20.74
N LEU A 95 -34.30 -4.63 -21.74
CA LEU A 95 -35.73 -4.37 -21.51
C LEU A 95 -36.42 -5.45 -20.66
N ASP A 96 -36.04 -6.72 -20.84
CA ASP A 96 -36.66 -7.85 -20.13
C ASP A 96 -36.37 -7.82 -18.62
N PHE A 97 -35.22 -7.27 -18.21
CA PHE A 97 -34.81 -7.14 -16.81
C PHE A 97 -34.89 -8.47 -16.03
N GLN A 98 -34.30 -9.52 -16.58
CA GLN A 98 -34.29 -10.86 -15.97
C GLN A 98 -32.87 -11.32 -15.67
N GLU A 99 -32.74 -12.16 -14.64
CA GLU A 99 -31.51 -12.86 -14.30
C GLU A 99 -31.21 -13.95 -15.34
N THR A 100 -30.06 -13.85 -16.00
CA THR A 100 -29.51 -14.84 -16.93
C THR A 100 -28.00 -14.97 -16.70
N PRO A 101 -27.30 -15.95 -17.30
CA PRO A 101 -25.85 -16.03 -17.20
C PRO A 101 -25.13 -14.74 -17.63
N GLU A 102 -25.67 -14.03 -18.62
CA GLU A 102 -25.14 -12.78 -19.15
C GLU A 102 -25.84 -11.52 -18.59
N SER A 103 -26.88 -11.63 -17.78
CA SER A 103 -27.64 -10.50 -17.22
C SER A 103 -27.84 -10.70 -15.72
N LYS A 104 -27.19 -9.88 -14.89
CA LYS A 104 -27.28 -9.97 -13.43
C LYS A 104 -27.80 -8.68 -12.82
N ILE A 105 -28.68 -8.79 -11.84
CA ILE A 105 -29.35 -7.65 -11.20
C ILE A 105 -28.88 -7.55 -9.75
N PHE A 106 -28.41 -6.37 -9.38
CA PHE A 106 -27.87 -6.11 -8.05
C PHE A 106 -28.55 -4.93 -7.40
N PRO A 107 -28.72 -4.92 -6.07
CA PRO A 107 -29.07 -3.71 -5.36
C PRO A 107 -27.93 -2.69 -5.43
N ASN A 108 -28.23 -1.39 -5.37
CA ASN A 108 -27.24 -0.32 -5.45
C ASN A 108 -26.08 -0.47 -4.44
N ALA A 109 -26.36 -0.99 -3.25
CA ALA A 109 -25.36 -1.21 -2.21
C ALA A 109 -24.34 -2.32 -2.54
N ALA A 110 -24.63 -3.22 -3.49
CA ALA A 110 -23.72 -4.31 -3.86
C ALA A 110 -22.41 -3.82 -4.52
N PHE A 111 -22.41 -2.61 -5.05
CA PHE A 111 -21.24 -1.99 -5.69
C PHE A 111 -20.36 -1.20 -4.73
N GLY A 112 -20.84 -0.99 -3.50
CA GLY A 112 -20.10 -0.25 -2.49
C GLY A 112 -19.26 -1.18 -1.62
N TYR A 113 -18.16 -0.63 -1.11
CA TYR A 113 -17.35 -1.26 -0.08
C TYR A 113 -16.81 -0.21 0.90
N TRP A 114 -16.54 -0.62 2.13
CA TRP A 114 -15.69 0.11 3.05
C TRP A 114 -14.23 -0.26 2.79
N LYS A 115 -13.40 0.74 2.53
CA LYS A 115 -11.94 0.62 2.61
C LYS A 115 -11.52 0.90 4.04
N VAL A 116 -11.21 -0.15 4.77
CA VAL A 116 -10.90 -0.13 6.20
C VAL A 116 -9.38 -0.15 6.36
N THR A 117 -8.82 0.84 7.04
CA THR A 117 -7.38 0.82 7.36
C THR A 117 -7.15 0.00 8.62
N VAL A 118 -6.29 -1.00 8.51
CA VAL A 118 -5.89 -1.88 9.62
C VAL A 118 -4.47 -1.52 10.03
N GLU A 119 -4.29 -1.20 11.30
CA GLU A 119 -2.99 -0.89 11.89
C GLU A 119 -2.49 -2.08 12.71
N ARG A 120 -1.17 -2.21 12.78
CA ARG A 120 -0.48 -3.24 13.57
C ARG A 120 0.54 -2.55 14.48
N PRO A 121 0.85 -3.11 15.66
CA PRO A 121 1.75 -2.44 16.58
C PRO A 121 3.20 -2.56 16.10
N LEU A 122 3.94 -1.47 16.26
CA LEU A 122 5.39 -1.45 16.08
C LEU A 122 6.05 -2.28 17.17
N ARG A 123 7.02 -3.12 16.79
CA ARG A 123 7.78 -3.99 17.70
C ARG A 123 9.26 -3.82 17.39
N LEU A 124 10.04 -3.46 18.41
CA LEU A 124 11.43 -3.05 18.23
C LEU A 124 12.36 -3.73 19.22
N HIS A 125 13.51 -4.17 18.72
CA HIS A 125 14.71 -4.38 19.51
C HIS A 125 15.56 -3.11 19.51
N SER A 126 16.40 -2.95 20.53
CA SER A 126 17.33 -1.82 20.63
C SER A 126 18.70 -2.22 21.13
N GLN A 127 19.74 -1.62 20.52
CA GLN A 127 21.11 -1.84 20.94
C GLN A 127 22.00 -0.64 20.61
N LEU A 128 22.73 -0.16 21.62
CA LEU A 128 23.67 0.96 21.48
C LEU A 128 25.02 0.48 20.91
N THR A 129 25.02 -0.01 19.67
CA THR A 129 26.26 -0.37 18.96
C THR A 129 26.98 0.88 18.45
N LEU A 130 28.31 0.82 18.31
CA LEU A 130 29.08 1.93 17.74
C LEU A 130 28.62 2.24 16.32
N LYS A 131 28.42 1.22 15.49
CA LYS A 131 27.92 1.35 14.12
C LYS A 131 26.60 2.11 14.06
N ALA A 132 25.63 1.77 14.92
CA ALA A 132 24.34 2.47 14.97
C ALA A 132 24.50 3.94 15.40
N ILE A 133 25.35 4.19 16.41
CA ILE A 133 25.63 5.54 16.90
C ILE A 133 26.30 6.40 15.82
N GLU A 134 27.20 5.84 15.01
CA GLU A 134 27.89 6.56 13.93
C GLU A 134 26.92 7.12 12.88
N THR A 135 25.81 6.43 12.58
CA THR A 135 24.78 6.94 11.64
C THR A 135 24.17 8.27 12.07
N LEU A 136 24.20 8.60 13.37
CA LEU A 136 23.66 9.86 13.88
C LEU A 136 24.42 11.09 13.36
N ARG A 137 25.67 10.91 12.87
CA ARG A 137 26.49 11.97 12.24
C ARG A 137 25.80 12.61 11.03
N PHE A 138 24.82 11.93 10.44
CA PHE A 138 24.16 12.35 9.21
C PHE A 138 22.63 12.44 9.35
N THR A 139 22.14 12.61 10.58
CA THR A 139 20.70 12.74 10.89
C THR A 139 20.04 13.93 10.18
N SER A 140 20.83 14.94 9.81
CA SER A 140 20.37 16.06 9.02
C SER A 140 20.22 15.74 7.51
N GLY A 141 20.33 14.49 7.08
CA GLY A 141 20.09 14.03 5.70
C GLY A 141 21.28 14.26 4.76
N ASP A 142 21.12 13.89 3.49
CA ASP A 142 22.19 13.90 2.48
C ASP A 142 23.40 13.07 2.91
N GLU A 143 23.13 11.85 3.41
CA GLU A 143 24.12 10.97 4.07
C GLU A 143 25.37 10.74 3.23
N ASP A 144 25.23 10.39 1.95
CA ASP A 144 26.38 10.13 1.06
C ASP A 144 27.31 11.36 0.93
N ILE A 145 26.72 12.54 0.80
CA ILE A 145 27.46 13.80 0.70
C ILE A 145 28.15 14.11 2.04
N ARG A 146 27.41 14.00 3.14
CA ARG A 146 27.97 14.28 4.46
C ARG A 146 29.06 13.30 4.87
N ALA A 147 28.95 12.03 4.49
CA ALA A 147 29.98 11.01 4.70
C ALA A 147 31.26 11.37 3.94
N THR A 148 31.14 11.74 2.66
CA THR A 148 32.29 12.18 1.85
C THR A 148 32.98 13.40 2.47
N LEU A 149 32.21 14.40 2.91
CA LEU A 149 32.75 15.58 3.58
C LEU A 149 33.41 15.23 4.92
N TYR A 150 32.85 14.27 5.66
CA TYR A 150 33.41 13.83 6.94
C TYR A 150 34.74 13.10 6.76
N GLU A 151 34.91 12.30 5.70
CA GLU A 151 36.20 11.67 5.38
C GLU A 151 37.32 12.69 5.16
N GLU A 152 36.98 13.84 4.59
CA GLU A 152 37.93 14.92 4.29
C GLU A 152 38.19 15.84 5.48
N PHE A 153 37.12 16.33 6.13
CA PHE A 153 37.21 17.39 7.14
C PHE A 153 37.14 16.86 8.59
N GLY A 154 36.77 15.60 8.78
CA GLY A 154 36.73 14.94 10.08
C GLY A 154 35.83 15.63 11.11
N ASP A 155 36.21 15.52 12.39
CA ASP A 155 35.42 16.07 13.50
C ASP A 155 35.39 17.60 13.56
N ASP A 156 36.17 18.29 12.72
CA ASP A 156 36.14 19.75 12.61
C ASP A 156 34.79 20.24 12.08
N LEU A 157 34.08 19.45 11.27
CA LEU A 157 32.71 19.76 10.83
C LEU A 157 31.76 19.95 12.02
N PHE A 158 31.93 19.14 13.08
CA PHE A 158 31.05 19.13 14.24
C PHE A 158 31.48 20.09 15.36
N THR A 159 32.80 20.31 15.50
CA THR A 159 33.37 20.98 16.68
C THR A 159 34.08 22.30 16.37
N ARG A 160 34.57 22.47 15.14
CA ARG A 160 35.42 23.59 14.73
C ARG A 160 35.07 24.06 13.30
N PHE A 161 33.77 24.21 13.01
CA PHE A 161 33.28 24.45 11.66
C PHE A 161 33.95 25.66 10.97
N ALA A 162 34.19 26.75 11.70
CA ALA A 162 34.86 27.95 11.17
C ALA A 162 36.29 27.69 10.63
N LYS A 163 36.96 26.63 11.08
CA LYS A 163 38.28 26.23 10.57
C LYS A 163 38.20 25.62 9.17
N VAL A 164 37.08 24.95 8.86
CA VAL A 164 36.90 24.19 7.62
C VAL A 164 35.90 24.83 6.66
N SER A 165 35.15 25.86 7.08
CA SER A 165 34.05 26.44 6.29
C SER A 165 34.46 26.93 4.91
N THR A 166 35.61 27.59 4.78
CA THR A 166 36.11 28.08 3.48
C THR A 166 36.52 26.93 2.56
N ALA A 167 37.21 25.92 3.09
CA ALA A 167 37.61 24.73 2.32
C ALA A 167 36.39 23.89 1.93
N LEU A 168 35.39 23.79 2.81
CA LEU A 168 34.12 23.14 2.56
C LEU A 168 33.34 23.85 1.44
N GLU A 169 33.27 25.18 1.45
CA GLU A 169 32.62 25.96 0.41
C GLU A 169 33.28 25.76 -0.95
N GLN A 170 34.63 25.76 -0.99
CA GLN A 170 35.39 25.44 -2.19
C GLN A 170 35.10 24.01 -2.69
N ARG A 171 35.13 23.03 -1.78
CA ARG A 171 34.82 21.63 -2.13
C ARG A 171 33.43 21.47 -2.73
N LEU A 172 32.43 22.12 -2.14
CA LEU A 172 31.08 22.12 -2.69
C LEU A 172 31.03 22.81 -4.06
N ALA A 173 31.81 23.86 -4.29
CA ALA A 173 31.87 24.54 -5.59
C ALA A 173 32.47 23.64 -6.68
N GLU A 174 33.47 22.82 -6.36
CA GLU A 174 34.06 21.84 -7.28
C GLU A 174 33.06 20.76 -7.74
N TRP A 175 32.05 20.46 -6.93
CA TRP A 175 30.99 19.50 -7.31
C TRP A 175 29.91 20.10 -8.21
N GLY A 176 29.94 21.40 -8.50
CA GLY A 176 28.96 22.05 -9.38
C GLY A 176 27.55 22.17 -8.80
N SER A 177 26.63 22.72 -9.58
CA SER A 177 25.20 22.82 -9.26
C SER A 177 24.36 22.05 -10.29
N ASP A 178 23.19 21.54 -9.91
CA ASP A 178 22.27 20.85 -10.85
C ASP A 178 21.74 21.79 -11.97
N GLU A 179 22.08 23.08 -11.97
CA GLU A 179 21.75 24.02 -13.06
C GLU A 179 22.76 23.97 -14.22
N ASP A 180 23.84 23.20 -14.10
CA ASP A 180 24.94 23.12 -15.07
C ASP A 180 24.88 21.87 -15.99
N GLU A 181 23.80 21.08 -15.97
CA GLU A 181 23.63 19.92 -16.88
C GLU A 181 23.03 20.36 -18.23
N ASP A 182 23.90 20.69 -19.19
CA ASP A 182 23.61 20.55 -20.63
C ASP A 182 23.55 19.05 -20.99
N ASP A 183 22.55 18.69 -21.81
CA ASP A 183 22.24 17.34 -22.33
C ASP A 183 23.42 16.71 -23.08
N ASP A 184 24.29 15.94 -22.40
CA ASP A 184 25.15 14.97 -23.07
C ASP A 184 25.10 13.60 -22.37
N GLU A 185 24.35 12.69 -23.00
CA GLU A 185 24.38 11.26 -22.74
C GLU A 185 25.79 10.71 -22.98
N ALA A 186 26.55 10.49 -21.91
CA ALA A 186 27.73 9.64 -21.94
C ALA A 186 27.74 8.68 -20.75
N GLU A 187 27.78 7.39 -21.05
CA GLU A 187 27.91 6.29 -20.10
C GLU A 187 29.14 6.48 -19.20
N GLY A 188 28.91 6.71 -17.91
CA GLY A 188 29.96 6.70 -16.89
C GLY A 188 29.66 7.60 -15.71
N GLY A 189 28.92 7.09 -14.72
CA GLY A 189 28.64 7.66 -13.39
C GLY A 189 29.18 9.05 -13.08
N THR A 190 28.57 10.09 -13.64
CA THR A 190 28.85 11.49 -13.33
C THR A 190 28.14 11.86 -12.03
N ARG A 191 28.89 12.45 -11.08
CA ARG A 191 28.34 12.98 -9.83
C ARG A 191 27.42 14.17 -10.19
N LYS A 192 26.11 13.99 -10.02
CA LYS A 192 25.12 15.08 -10.07
C LYS A 192 25.57 16.24 -9.18
N GLY A 193 25.34 17.47 -9.64
CA GLY A 193 25.66 18.68 -8.89
C GLY A 193 24.95 18.71 -7.53
N VAL A 194 25.38 19.62 -6.64
CA VAL A 194 24.69 19.78 -5.34
C VAL A 194 23.65 20.89 -5.43
N PRO A 195 22.33 20.59 -5.36
CA PRO A 195 21.28 21.60 -5.34
C PRO A 195 21.53 22.72 -4.33
N GLU A 196 21.19 23.96 -4.70
CA GLU A 196 21.45 25.16 -3.87
C GLU A 196 20.85 25.03 -2.45
N LYS A 197 19.66 24.43 -2.34
CA LYS A 197 19.00 24.16 -1.05
C LYS A 197 19.81 23.21 -0.16
N LYS A 198 20.43 22.18 -0.73
CA LYS A 198 21.29 21.23 0.00
C LYS A 198 22.60 21.90 0.40
N ARG A 199 23.21 22.65 -0.52
CA ARG A 199 24.42 23.44 -0.29
C ARG A 199 24.26 24.39 0.91
N LYS A 200 23.17 25.15 0.96
CA LYS A 200 22.84 26.03 2.10
C LYS A 200 22.79 25.28 3.43
N LYS A 201 22.29 24.04 3.44
CA LYS A 201 22.21 23.19 4.64
C LYS A 201 23.56 22.63 5.05
N LEU A 202 24.41 22.24 4.09
CA LEU A 202 25.77 21.74 4.34
C LEU A 202 26.70 22.85 4.85
N LEU A 203 26.43 24.10 4.49
CA LEU A 203 27.14 25.27 5.00
C LEU A 203 26.58 25.83 6.31
N ASP A 204 25.49 25.27 6.85
CA ASP A 204 24.94 25.66 8.15
C ASP A 204 25.62 24.88 9.29
N PRO A 205 26.48 25.54 10.12
CA PRO A 205 27.18 24.89 11.22
C PRO A 205 26.23 24.23 12.22
N LYS A 206 25.02 24.78 12.42
CA LYS A 206 24.08 24.26 13.41
C LYS A 206 23.61 22.85 13.09
N THR A 207 23.59 22.47 11.82
CA THR A 207 23.19 21.12 11.41
C THR A 207 24.26 20.10 11.78
N TRP A 208 25.54 20.44 11.59
CA TRP A 208 26.66 19.61 12.00
C TRP A 208 26.76 19.55 13.52
N GLU A 209 26.77 20.69 14.21
CA GLU A 209 26.81 20.74 15.68
C GLU A 209 25.70 19.88 16.32
N ARG A 210 24.48 19.93 15.76
CA ARG A 210 23.36 19.09 16.21
C ARG A 210 23.65 17.61 16.02
N ASP A 211 24.04 17.18 14.82
CA ASP A 211 24.32 15.77 14.53
C ASP A 211 25.48 15.23 15.37
N GLY A 212 26.55 16.03 15.55
CA GLY A 212 27.67 15.72 16.44
C GLY A 212 27.24 15.57 17.91
N ARG A 213 26.35 16.45 18.39
CA ARG A 213 25.76 16.35 19.73
C ARG A 213 24.93 15.06 19.90
N LEU A 214 24.24 14.59 18.87
CA LEU A 214 23.51 13.32 18.93
C LEU A 214 24.45 12.14 19.15
N VAL A 215 25.57 12.10 18.43
CA VAL A 215 26.62 11.09 18.57
C VAL A 215 27.23 11.13 19.97
N GLU A 216 27.56 12.32 20.47
CA GLU A 216 28.11 12.50 21.82
C GLU A 216 27.15 11.97 22.90
N VAL A 217 25.87 12.35 22.82
CA VAL A 217 24.85 11.90 23.77
C VAL A 217 24.64 10.40 23.68
N ALA A 218 24.54 9.83 22.48
CA ALA A 218 24.38 8.39 22.30
C ALA A 218 25.60 7.60 22.79
N THR A 219 26.81 8.14 22.63
CA THR A 219 28.05 7.56 23.18
C THR A 219 28.04 7.56 24.71
N LYS A 220 27.58 8.66 25.34
CA LYS A 220 27.40 8.72 26.81
C LYS A 220 26.33 7.73 27.30
N LEU A 221 25.24 7.57 26.55
CA LEU A 221 24.22 6.56 26.84
C LEU A 221 24.79 5.15 26.75
N ARG A 222 25.59 4.84 25.73
CA ARG A 222 26.27 3.55 25.60
C ARG A 222 27.21 3.29 26.78
N ALA A 223 27.98 4.28 27.20
CA ALA A 223 28.86 4.15 28.37
C ALA A 223 28.07 3.87 29.66
N ALA A 224 26.87 4.43 29.80
CA ALA A 224 26.04 4.29 31.00
C ALA A 224 25.19 3.01 31.02
N LEU A 225 24.71 2.55 29.85
CA LEU A 225 23.77 1.44 29.72
C LEU A 225 24.43 0.15 29.20
N GLY A 226 25.65 0.24 28.67
CA GLY A 226 26.33 -0.85 27.99
C GLY A 226 25.84 -1.06 26.56
N GLU A 227 26.24 -2.19 25.99
CA GLU A 227 25.93 -2.59 24.62
C GLU A 227 25.02 -3.83 24.54
N ALA A 228 24.47 -4.26 25.68
CA ALA A 228 23.55 -5.39 25.70
C ALA A 228 22.31 -5.11 24.85
N LEU A 229 21.79 -6.16 24.22
CA LEU A 229 20.53 -6.11 23.48
C LEU A 229 19.38 -5.86 24.46
N PHE A 230 18.49 -4.94 24.09
CA PHE A 230 17.18 -4.77 24.72
C PHE A 230 16.13 -5.37 23.79
N GLU A 231 15.56 -6.51 24.19
CA GLU A 231 14.45 -7.16 23.48
C GLU A 231 13.12 -6.41 23.67
N ASP A 232 13.04 -5.55 24.69
CA ASP A 232 11.90 -4.67 24.93
C ASP A 232 12.30 -3.19 24.78
N HIS A 233 11.93 -2.59 23.65
CA HIS A 233 12.16 -1.17 23.37
C HIS A 233 11.54 -0.24 24.41
N ASN A 234 10.45 -0.67 25.06
CA ASN A 234 9.81 0.11 26.09
C ASN A 234 10.71 0.26 27.33
N LEU A 235 11.29 -0.84 27.80
CA LEU A 235 12.28 -0.84 28.87
C LEU A 235 13.52 -0.02 28.47
N PHE A 236 13.97 -0.16 27.22
CA PHE A 236 15.08 0.63 26.71
C PHE A 236 14.81 2.15 26.80
N ARG A 237 13.63 2.61 26.39
CA ARG A 237 13.22 4.03 26.51
C ARG A 237 13.28 4.53 27.95
N ASP A 238 12.78 3.75 28.89
CA ASP A 238 12.78 4.11 30.32
C ASP A 238 14.22 4.19 30.87
N ARG A 239 15.11 3.28 30.45
CA ARG A 239 16.52 3.28 30.82
C ARG A 239 17.27 4.46 30.22
N VAL A 240 17.00 4.81 28.97
CA VAL A 240 17.56 6.00 28.30
C VAL A 240 17.12 7.27 29.04
N GLU A 241 15.83 7.41 29.37
CA GLU A 241 15.33 8.57 30.10
C GLU A 241 15.99 8.70 31.48
N ALA A 242 16.09 7.61 32.23
CA ALA A 242 16.77 7.59 33.52
C ALA A 242 18.26 7.95 33.41
N ALA A 243 18.96 7.46 32.38
CA ALA A 243 20.36 7.77 32.12
C ALA A 243 20.57 9.25 31.76
N LEU A 244 19.72 9.81 30.87
CA LEU A 244 19.75 11.23 30.53
C LEU A 244 19.54 12.11 31.77
N LYS A 245 18.56 11.76 32.61
CA LYS A 245 18.28 12.48 33.86
C LYS A 245 19.45 12.43 34.83
N ARG A 246 20.06 11.25 35.03
CA ARG A 246 21.23 11.07 35.90
C ARG A 246 22.45 11.85 35.40
N ALA A 247 22.64 11.92 34.09
CA ALA A 247 23.71 12.69 33.47
C ALA A 247 23.42 14.20 33.38
N GLY A 248 22.23 14.67 33.77
CA GLY A 248 21.82 16.07 33.65
C GLY A 248 21.70 16.56 32.20
N ILE A 249 21.57 15.64 31.23
CA ILE A 249 21.53 15.97 29.80
C ILE A 249 20.10 16.31 29.42
N LYS A 250 19.87 17.55 28.98
CA LYS A 250 18.60 17.96 28.36
C LYS A 250 18.67 17.72 26.86
N LEU A 251 17.70 16.95 26.34
CA LEU A 251 17.59 16.62 24.92
C LEU A 251 16.17 16.95 24.44
N ALA A 252 16.05 17.57 23.26
CA ALA A 252 14.75 17.82 22.65
C ALA A 252 14.07 16.50 22.28
N ALA A 253 12.73 16.47 22.26
CA ALA A 253 11.98 15.26 21.95
C ALA A 253 12.30 14.70 20.55
N ALA A 254 12.48 15.58 19.56
CA ALA A 254 12.87 15.21 18.20
C ALA A 254 14.24 14.53 18.17
N ASP A 255 15.23 15.09 18.88
CA ASP A 255 16.60 14.55 18.95
C ASP A 255 16.64 13.22 19.69
N ARG A 256 15.88 13.08 20.77
CA ARG A 256 15.71 11.79 21.46
C ARG A 256 15.13 10.74 20.52
N LYS A 257 14.11 11.11 19.72
CA LYS A 257 13.52 10.20 18.73
C LYS A 257 14.54 9.75 17.69
N GLN A 258 15.45 10.63 17.25
CA GLN A 258 16.51 10.26 16.31
C GLN A 258 17.49 9.26 16.91
N ILE A 259 17.94 9.46 18.16
CA ILE A 259 18.80 8.48 18.84
C ILE A 259 18.09 7.13 18.95
N LEU A 260 16.85 7.10 19.43
CA LEU A 260 16.08 5.86 19.58
C LEU A 260 15.89 5.15 18.23
N LYS A 261 15.59 5.90 17.16
CA LYS A 261 15.42 5.35 15.82
C LYS A 261 16.72 4.74 15.28
N ALA A 262 17.86 5.43 15.43
CA ALA A 262 19.14 4.96 14.89
C ALA A 262 19.60 3.63 15.51
N VAL A 263 19.21 3.37 16.76
CA VAL A 263 19.69 2.23 17.55
C VAL A 263 18.64 1.14 17.72
N SER A 264 17.54 1.19 16.95
CA SER A 264 16.45 0.22 17.04
C SER A 264 16.02 -0.29 15.68
N TRP A 265 15.56 -1.54 15.62
CA TRP A 265 15.08 -2.18 14.40
C TRP A 265 13.87 -3.06 14.69
N ARG A 266 13.07 -3.33 13.66
CA ARG A 266 11.86 -4.15 13.77
C ARG A 266 12.21 -5.59 14.09
N ASP A 267 11.52 -6.16 15.07
CA ASP A 267 11.60 -7.58 15.43
C ASP A 267 10.22 -8.04 15.94
N GLU A 268 9.63 -9.07 15.34
CA GLU A 268 8.28 -9.53 15.68
C GLU A 268 8.20 -10.19 17.06
N SER A 269 9.32 -10.69 17.58
CA SER A 269 9.39 -11.29 18.92
C SER A 269 9.34 -10.25 20.05
N ALA A 270 9.68 -8.99 19.74
CA ALA A 270 9.67 -7.90 20.70
C ALA A 270 8.25 -7.52 21.13
N PRO A 271 8.02 -7.08 22.38
CA PRO A 271 6.73 -6.52 22.80
C PRO A 271 6.31 -5.29 22.00
N PRO A 272 4.99 -5.01 21.87
CA PRO A 272 4.49 -3.78 21.24
C PRO A 272 5.05 -2.51 21.89
N VAL A 273 5.47 -1.55 21.07
CA VAL A 273 5.91 -0.24 21.52
C VAL A 273 4.69 0.56 21.99
N ILE A 274 4.73 1.04 23.23
CA ILE A 274 3.62 1.79 23.81
C ILE A 274 3.75 3.28 23.47
N ALA A 275 2.74 3.82 22.81
CA ALA A 275 2.60 5.25 22.54
C ALA A 275 2.11 6.00 23.78
N LYS A 276 1.11 5.44 24.46
CA LYS A 276 0.41 6.09 25.56
C LYS A 276 -0.10 5.10 26.59
N VAL A 277 -0.06 5.50 27.86
CA VAL A 277 -0.58 4.74 29.00
C VAL A 277 -1.69 5.54 29.67
N HIS A 278 -2.84 4.90 29.87
CA HIS A 278 -4.00 5.41 30.58
C HIS A 278 -4.13 4.74 31.95
N LYS A 279 -4.33 5.56 32.99
CA LYS A 279 -4.59 5.08 34.35
C LYS A 279 -5.96 4.38 34.43
N PRO A 280 -6.18 3.52 35.43
CA PRO A 280 -7.48 2.89 35.66
C PRO A 280 -8.63 3.90 35.70
N GLY A 281 -9.68 3.58 34.96
CA GLY A 281 -10.88 4.42 34.82
C GLY A 281 -10.74 5.64 33.90
N LYS A 282 -9.58 5.87 33.27
CA LYS A 282 -9.39 6.99 32.32
C LYS A 282 -9.64 6.64 30.86
N ALA A 283 -9.60 5.36 30.51
CA ALA A 283 -9.96 4.85 29.19
C ALA A 283 -10.63 3.48 29.36
N LYS A 284 -11.46 3.11 28.38
CA LYS A 284 -12.04 1.76 28.28
C LYS A 284 -11.20 0.97 27.27
N PRO A 285 -10.87 -0.30 27.54
CA PRO A 285 -10.31 -1.18 26.54
C PRO A 285 -11.27 -1.33 25.36
N ASP A 286 -10.74 -1.19 24.16
CA ASP A 286 -11.39 -1.45 22.88
C ASP A 286 -10.32 -1.91 21.88
N PRO A 287 -9.86 -3.18 21.97
CA PRO A 287 -8.78 -3.68 21.12
C PRO A 287 -9.05 -3.52 19.62
N LEU A 288 -10.32 -3.57 19.20
CA LEU A 288 -10.72 -3.40 17.80
C LEU A 288 -10.43 -2.00 17.26
N HIS A 289 -10.28 -1.00 18.13
CA HIS A 289 -10.02 0.39 17.76
C HIS A 289 -8.72 0.94 18.35
N GLY A 290 -7.89 0.09 18.97
CA GLY A 290 -6.52 0.43 19.39
C GLY A 290 -6.27 0.59 20.90
N PRO A 291 -7.25 0.89 21.78
CA PRO A 291 -7.03 0.82 23.21
C PRO A 291 -6.97 -0.64 23.72
N PHE A 292 -5.79 -1.10 24.13
CA PHE A 292 -5.59 -2.47 24.63
C PHE A 292 -5.49 -2.50 26.16
N PRO A 293 -6.00 -3.56 26.83
CA PRO A 293 -5.70 -3.78 28.24
C PRO A 293 -4.19 -4.04 28.40
N LEU A 294 -3.54 -3.37 29.34
CA LEU A 294 -2.12 -3.59 29.60
C LEU A 294 -1.93 -4.94 30.33
N PRO A 295 -1.13 -5.88 29.79
CA PRO A 295 -0.86 -7.14 30.49
C PRO A 295 -0.13 -6.88 31.81
N SER A 296 -0.51 -7.62 32.87
CA SER A 296 0.11 -7.52 34.21
C SER A 296 1.61 -7.87 34.20
N THR A 297 2.09 -8.55 33.17
CA THR A 297 3.47 -9.02 32.99
C THR A 297 4.40 -8.00 32.34
N ALA A 298 3.95 -6.77 32.06
CA ALA A 298 4.73 -5.78 31.31
C ALA A 298 6.03 -5.30 31.99
N GLY A 299 6.43 -5.83 33.16
CA GLY A 299 7.78 -5.68 33.72
C GLY A 299 8.24 -4.26 34.08
N ARG A 300 7.39 -3.24 33.87
CA ARG A 300 7.76 -1.82 33.95
C ARG A 300 7.64 -1.16 35.32
N GLY A 301 7.10 -1.85 36.32
CA GLY A 301 6.80 -1.25 37.63
C GLY A 301 5.78 -0.08 37.59
N ILE A 302 5.21 0.21 36.41
CA ILE A 302 4.19 1.21 36.14
C ILE A 302 3.12 0.53 35.29
N GLY A 303 1.95 0.27 35.88
CA GLY A 303 0.81 -0.33 35.19
C GLY A 303 0.61 -1.80 35.54
N GLY A 304 -0.65 -2.15 35.80
CA GLY A 304 -1.15 -3.47 36.17
C GLY A 304 -2.64 -3.54 35.82
N GLU A 305 -3.39 -4.46 36.44
CA GLU A 305 -4.82 -4.64 36.19
C GLU A 305 -5.60 -3.31 36.15
N GLY A 306 -6.39 -3.11 35.10
CA GLY A 306 -7.19 -1.89 34.88
C GLY A 306 -6.50 -0.76 34.11
N PHE A 307 -5.20 -0.84 33.80
CA PHE A 307 -4.56 0.10 32.88
C PHE A 307 -4.88 -0.22 31.41
N VAL A 308 -4.93 0.82 30.58
CA VAL A 308 -5.16 0.71 29.13
C VAL A 308 -4.01 1.39 28.40
N VAL A 309 -3.57 0.82 27.28
CA VAL A 309 -2.49 1.37 26.46
C VAL A 309 -2.92 1.54 25.02
N GLU A 310 -2.28 2.50 24.35
CA GLU A 310 -2.31 2.65 22.90
C GLU A 310 -0.90 2.35 22.38
N TYR A 311 -0.81 1.52 21.34
CA TYR A 311 0.48 1.16 20.73
C TYR A 311 0.87 2.14 19.62
N GLU A 312 2.16 2.30 19.39
CA GLU A 312 2.66 3.01 18.21
C GLU A 312 2.38 2.15 16.97
N PRO A 313 1.76 2.70 15.90
CA PRO A 313 1.51 1.93 14.68
C PRO A 313 2.80 1.69 13.88
N ASP A 314 2.93 0.50 13.31
CA ASP A 314 3.94 0.20 12.30
C ASP A 314 3.41 0.57 10.91
N ALA A 315 3.96 1.64 10.34
CA ALA A 315 3.53 2.13 9.03
C ALA A 315 3.87 1.15 7.88
N ASP A 316 4.88 0.29 8.05
CA ASP A 316 5.27 -0.70 7.03
C ASP A 316 4.35 -1.92 7.03
N LEU A 317 3.66 -2.18 8.16
CA LEU A 317 2.71 -3.28 8.32
C LEU A 317 1.25 -2.82 8.26
N ARG A 318 1.00 -1.53 8.01
CA ARG A 318 -0.34 -1.00 7.80
C ARG A 318 -0.89 -1.55 6.49
N ASP A 319 -2.13 -2.03 6.55
CA ASP A 319 -2.84 -2.53 5.37
C ASP A 319 -4.23 -1.91 5.25
N THR A 320 -4.89 -2.19 4.12
CA THR A 320 -6.28 -1.81 3.89
C THR A 320 -7.10 -2.99 3.42
N GLU A 321 -8.20 -3.23 4.11
CA GLU A 321 -9.19 -4.25 3.74
C GLU A 321 -10.35 -3.62 2.98
N GLN A 322 -10.87 -4.34 1.98
CA GLN A 322 -12.10 -3.95 1.29
C GLN A 322 -13.26 -4.83 1.78
N VAL A 323 -14.12 -4.24 2.60
CA VAL A 323 -15.29 -4.92 3.17
C VAL A 323 -16.54 -4.52 2.39
N PRO A 324 -17.28 -5.45 1.75
CA PRO A 324 -18.51 -5.11 1.03
C PRO A 324 -19.53 -4.39 1.93
N LEU A 325 -20.27 -3.41 1.40
CA LEU A 325 -21.34 -2.74 2.18
C LEU A 325 -22.46 -3.71 2.62
N LEU A 326 -22.60 -4.82 1.89
CA LEU A 326 -23.54 -5.89 2.17
C LEU A 326 -22.93 -7.04 2.97
N GLU A 327 -21.73 -6.85 3.54
CA GLU A 327 -21.14 -7.83 4.46
C GLU A 327 -22.09 -8.09 5.62
N ASP A 328 -22.31 -9.36 5.94
CA ASP A 328 -23.14 -9.75 7.07
C ASP A 328 -22.50 -9.27 8.37
N GLY A 329 -23.19 -8.36 9.07
CA GLY A 329 -22.72 -7.80 10.33
C GLY A 329 -22.81 -8.74 11.53
N GLY A 330 -23.34 -9.95 11.34
CA GLY A 330 -23.48 -10.93 12.40
C GLY A 330 -24.30 -10.41 13.58
N PRO A 331 -24.06 -10.91 14.81
CA PRO A 331 -24.84 -10.54 15.99
C PRO A 331 -24.80 -9.05 16.36
N GLU A 332 -23.74 -8.34 15.97
CA GLU A 332 -23.54 -6.92 16.27
C GLU A 332 -24.09 -5.99 15.16
N ASN A 333 -24.55 -6.56 14.04
CA ASN A 333 -25.01 -5.84 12.86
C ASN A 333 -23.97 -4.81 12.36
N ASP A 334 -22.69 -5.19 12.40
CA ASP A 334 -21.57 -4.39 11.91
C ASP A 334 -20.67 -5.25 10.99
N GLY A 335 -20.81 -5.04 9.68
CA GLY A 335 -20.10 -5.80 8.66
C GLY A 335 -18.58 -5.65 8.73
N ILE A 336 -18.08 -4.46 9.12
CA ILE A 336 -16.64 -4.24 9.29
C ILE A 336 -16.13 -5.10 10.44
N LEU A 337 -16.80 -5.07 11.59
CA LEU A 337 -16.38 -5.84 12.76
C LEU A 337 -16.45 -7.35 12.51
N ALA A 338 -17.52 -7.81 11.86
CA ALA A 338 -17.68 -9.21 11.50
C ALA A 338 -16.55 -9.69 10.58
N PHE A 339 -16.22 -8.90 9.54
CA PHE A 339 -15.13 -9.19 8.62
C PHE A 339 -13.78 -9.22 9.33
N ILE A 340 -13.42 -8.18 10.09
CA ILE A 340 -12.12 -8.08 10.76
C ILE A 340 -11.90 -9.24 11.74
N ARG A 341 -12.94 -9.66 12.47
CA ARG A 341 -12.84 -10.82 13.37
C ARG A 341 -12.65 -12.15 12.64
N ARG A 342 -13.22 -12.29 11.45
CA ARG A 342 -13.16 -13.53 10.65
C ARG A 342 -11.87 -13.63 9.85
N GLU A 343 -11.44 -12.53 9.24
CA GLU A 343 -10.37 -12.55 8.22
C GLU A 343 -9.04 -11.96 8.72
N VAL A 344 -9.04 -11.08 9.73
CA VAL A 344 -7.82 -10.36 10.15
C VAL A 344 -7.30 -10.87 11.50
N LEU A 345 -8.14 -10.82 12.54
CA LEU A 345 -7.71 -11.15 13.91
C LEU A 345 -7.19 -12.57 14.12
N PRO A 346 -7.61 -13.63 13.37
CA PRO A 346 -7.02 -14.96 13.51
C PRO A 346 -5.53 -15.01 13.14
N TYR A 347 -5.07 -14.11 12.26
CA TYR A 347 -3.69 -14.05 11.82
C TYR A 347 -2.91 -12.94 12.53
N THR A 348 -3.57 -11.84 12.89
CA THR A 348 -2.97 -10.71 13.61
C THR A 348 -3.85 -10.28 14.80
N PRO A 349 -3.71 -10.92 15.97
CA PRO A 349 -4.62 -10.72 17.11
C PRO A 349 -4.59 -9.34 17.75
N ASP A 350 -3.52 -8.58 17.52
CA ASP A 350 -3.27 -7.25 18.05
C ASP A 350 -3.43 -6.14 16.99
N ALA A 351 -4.01 -6.47 15.83
CA ALA A 351 -4.41 -5.49 14.84
C ALA A 351 -5.64 -4.70 15.30
N TRP A 352 -5.75 -3.45 14.84
CA TRP A 352 -6.92 -2.61 15.12
C TRP A 352 -7.33 -1.77 13.91
N ILE A 353 -8.61 -1.37 13.91
CA ILE A 353 -9.22 -0.54 12.89
C ILE A 353 -8.89 0.93 13.18
N LYS A 354 -8.41 1.63 12.15
CA LYS A 354 -8.31 3.08 12.15
C LYS A 354 -9.59 3.71 11.60
N ALA A 355 -10.58 3.88 12.46
CA ALA A 355 -11.93 4.29 12.07
C ALA A 355 -11.95 5.59 11.25
N GLU A 356 -11.18 6.60 11.65
CA GLU A 356 -11.12 7.90 10.97
C GLU A 356 -10.52 7.86 9.55
N ALA A 357 -9.79 6.79 9.22
CA ALA A 357 -9.24 6.54 7.89
C ALA A 357 -10.17 5.70 7.00
N THR A 358 -11.27 5.16 7.55
CA THR A 358 -12.21 4.34 6.77
C THR A 358 -12.94 5.20 5.74
N ARG A 359 -13.00 4.74 4.49
CA ARG A 359 -13.66 5.43 3.38
C ARG A 359 -14.61 4.50 2.66
N ILE A 360 -15.64 5.05 2.03
CA ILE A 360 -16.55 4.27 1.17
C ILE A 360 -16.06 4.41 -0.27
N GLY A 361 -15.85 3.27 -0.92
CA GLY A 361 -15.55 3.16 -2.34
C GLY A 361 -16.72 2.56 -3.10
N TYR A 362 -16.80 2.85 -4.40
CA TYR A 362 -17.74 2.20 -5.32
C TYR A 362 -17.00 1.70 -6.56
N GLU A 363 -17.19 0.43 -6.88
CA GLU A 363 -16.62 -0.22 -8.05
C GLU A 363 -17.63 -1.16 -8.70
N VAL A 364 -17.46 -1.37 -10.00
CA VAL A 364 -18.25 -2.34 -10.77
C VAL A 364 -17.27 -3.30 -11.44
N SER A 365 -17.16 -4.52 -10.90
CA SER A 365 -16.26 -5.55 -11.41
C SER A 365 -17.03 -6.62 -12.19
N PHE A 366 -17.03 -6.52 -13.52
CA PHE A 366 -17.61 -7.56 -14.36
C PHE A 366 -16.92 -8.92 -14.16
N THR A 367 -15.59 -8.92 -13.99
CA THR A 367 -14.84 -10.16 -13.71
C THR A 367 -15.35 -10.85 -12.45
N ARG A 368 -15.57 -10.11 -11.35
CA ARG A 368 -16.11 -10.68 -10.10
C ARG A 368 -17.47 -11.38 -10.30
N HIS A 369 -18.29 -10.86 -11.21
CA HIS A 369 -19.65 -11.33 -11.40
C HIS A 369 -19.82 -12.34 -12.53
N PHE A 370 -19.07 -12.24 -13.63
CA PHE A 370 -19.27 -13.03 -14.85
C PHE A 370 -18.14 -14.01 -15.15
N TYR A 371 -16.98 -13.88 -14.51
CA TYR A 371 -15.88 -14.80 -14.74
C TYR A 371 -16.22 -16.19 -14.17
N GLN A 372 -16.21 -17.18 -15.06
CA GLN A 372 -16.25 -18.58 -14.69
C GLN A 372 -14.83 -19.15 -14.90
N PRO A 373 -14.17 -19.66 -13.85
CA PRO A 373 -12.88 -20.32 -14.00
C PRO A 373 -13.01 -21.47 -15.00
N GLN A 374 -12.25 -21.43 -16.09
CA GLN A 374 -12.18 -22.60 -16.96
C GLN A 374 -11.35 -23.67 -16.24
N PRO A 375 -11.90 -24.87 -16.03
CA PRO A 375 -11.10 -25.97 -15.50
C PRO A 375 -9.95 -26.23 -16.46
N LEU A 376 -8.73 -26.31 -15.92
CA LEU A 376 -7.58 -26.68 -16.71
C LEU A 376 -7.79 -28.08 -17.26
N ARG A 377 -7.48 -28.28 -18.55
CA ARG A 377 -7.48 -29.60 -19.16
C ARG A 377 -6.56 -30.53 -18.40
N THR A 378 -6.94 -31.80 -18.30
CA THR A 378 -6.10 -32.82 -17.68
C THR A 378 -4.90 -33.15 -18.57
N LEU A 379 -3.83 -33.68 -17.96
CA LEU A 379 -2.64 -34.07 -18.71
C LEU A 379 -2.97 -35.19 -19.70
N GLU A 380 -3.89 -36.08 -19.33
CA GLU A 380 -4.39 -37.19 -20.14
C GLU A 380 -5.10 -36.70 -21.40
N GLU A 381 -5.97 -35.69 -21.27
CA GLU A 381 -6.66 -35.08 -22.43
C GLU A 381 -5.69 -34.36 -23.35
N ILE A 382 -4.69 -33.67 -22.81
CA ILE A 382 -3.64 -33.01 -23.60
C ILE A 382 -2.82 -34.06 -24.36
N SER A 383 -2.45 -35.16 -23.70
CA SER A 383 -1.65 -36.24 -24.29
C SER A 383 -2.43 -36.97 -25.40
N ALA A 384 -3.73 -37.20 -25.21
CA ALA A 384 -4.58 -37.83 -26.21
C ALA A 384 -4.70 -37.00 -27.50
N ASP A 385 -4.82 -35.66 -27.38
CA ASP A 385 -4.85 -34.77 -28.54
C ASP A 385 -3.53 -34.79 -29.33
N ILE A 386 -2.39 -34.77 -28.63
CA ILE A 386 -1.06 -34.82 -29.28
C ILE A 386 -0.95 -36.11 -30.09
N LEU A 387 -1.30 -37.26 -29.50
CA LEU A 387 -1.27 -38.55 -30.20
C LEU A 387 -2.26 -38.61 -31.37
N ALA A 388 -3.43 -37.96 -31.26
CA ALA A 388 -4.40 -37.88 -32.34
C ALA A 388 -3.87 -37.06 -33.52
N ILE A 389 -3.24 -35.91 -33.24
CA ILE A 389 -2.60 -35.05 -34.25
C ILE A 389 -1.42 -35.76 -34.93
N GLU A 390 -0.59 -36.48 -34.17
CA GLU A 390 0.50 -37.29 -34.73
C GLU A 390 -0.03 -38.34 -35.72
N LYS A 391 -1.10 -39.05 -35.34
CA LYS A 391 -1.72 -40.08 -36.19
C LYS A 391 -2.36 -39.50 -37.45
N GLU A 392 -2.96 -38.31 -37.37
CA GLU A 392 -3.50 -37.60 -38.52
C GLU A 392 -2.39 -37.13 -39.47
N ALA A 393 -1.27 -36.64 -38.92
CA ALA A 393 -0.09 -36.24 -39.69
C ALA A 393 0.59 -37.41 -40.41
N GLU A 394 0.72 -38.57 -39.74
CA GLU A 394 1.24 -39.80 -40.35
C GLU A 394 0.33 -40.29 -41.50
N GLY A 395 -0.99 -40.25 -41.32
CA GLY A 395 -1.95 -40.61 -42.36
C GLY A 395 -1.90 -39.71 -43.60
N LEU A 396 -1.62 -38.41 -43.41
CA LEU A 396 -1.43 -37.45 -44.51
C LEU A 396 -0.12 -37.71 -45.28
N LEU A 397 0.96 -38.06 -44.58
CA LEU A 397 2.25 -38.41 -45.20
C LEU A 397 2.15 -39.69 -46.04
N ASP A 398 1.45 -40.71 -45.53
CA ASP A 398 1.19 -41.96 -46.27
C ASP A 398 0.33 -41.74 -47.53
N GLY A 399 -0.62 -40.80 -47.47
CA GLY A 399 -1.43 -40.40 -48.63
C GLY A 399 -0.62 -39.71 -49.73
N LEU A 400 0.35 -38.87 -49.38
CA LEU A 400 1.27 -38.23 -50.32
C LEU A 400 2.24 -39.22 -50.97
N LEU A 401 2.70 -40.22 -50.23
CA LEU A 401 3.59 -41.27 -50.74
C LEU A 401 2.87 -42.24 -51.69
N LYS A 402 1.58 -42.53 -51.45
CA LYS A 402 0.77 -43.42 -52.32
C LYS A 402 0.22 -42.73 -53.58
N GLY A 403 0.23 -41.41 -53.66
CA GLY A 403 -0.19 -40.64 -54.84
C GLY A 403 0.89 -40.46 -55.92
N SER A 404 2.09 -41.03 -55.76
CA SER A 404 3.25 -40.82 -56.64
C SER A 404 3.59 -42.01 -57.56
N HIS A 405 2.63 -42.87 -57.91
CA HIS A 405 2.86 -43.99 -58.83
C HIS A 405 1.99 -43.95 -60.09
#